data_AF-A0A806JZ23-F1
#
_entry.id   AF-A0A806JZ23-F1
#
_cell.length_a   1.000
_cell.length_b   1.000
_cell.length_c   1.000
_cell.angle_alpha   90.00
_cell.angle_beta   90.00
_cell.angle_gamma   90.00
#
_symmetry.space_group_name_H-M   'P 1'
#
loop_
_entity.id
_entity.type
_entity.pdbx_description
1 polymer ?
#
loop_
_entity_poly.entity_id
_entity_poly.type
_entity_poly.pdbx_seq_one_letter_code
_entity_poly.pdbx_strand_id
1 'polypeptide(L)'
;MGASGAIFAVQLAYAVFFPDSIIYIWGIIPLRAPVMVLGFTALELFSSVFGLSQGVAHFTHLAGFGFAWLYFVIRFGVNPWRRLRRR
;
A
#
# COMPACT_ATOMS: atom_id res chain seq x y z
N MET A 1 18.54 2.79 -0.97
CA MET A 1 18.13 2.10 -2.22
C MET A 1 16.61 2.09 -2.32
N GLY A 2 16.04 2.39 -3.49
CA GLY A 2 14.60 2.63 -3.71
C GLY A 2 13.70 1.38 -3.88
N ALA A 3 14.08 0.24 -3.29
CA ALA A 3 13.31 -1.01 -3.40
C ALA A 3 11.93 -0.92 -2.73
N SER A 4 11.78 -0.04 -1.74
CA SER A 4 10.56 0.21 -1.00
C SER A 4 9.35 0.54 -1.88
N GLY A 5 9.53 1.26 -2.99
CA GLY A 5 8.46 1.53 -3.95
C GLY A 5 7.84 0.26 -4.56
N ALA A 6 8.66 -0.74 -4.86
CA ALA A 6 8.19 -2.04 -5.34
C ALA A 6 7.45 -2.82 -4.24
N ILE A 7 7.88 -2.69 -2.98
CA ILE A 7 7.20 -3.31 -1.83
C ILE A 7 5.79 -2.70 -1.66
N PHE A 8 5.64 -1.37 -1.79
CA PHE A 8 4.32 -0.72 -1.77
C PHE A 8 3.43 -1.17 -2.93
N ALA A 9 4.01 -1.36 -4.12
CA ALA A 9 3.27 -1.87 -5.27
C ALA A 9 2.72 -3.30 -5.03
N VAL A 10 3.56 -4.19 -4.49
CA VAL A 10 3.17 -5.57 -4.16
C VAL A 10 2.12 -5.61 -3.03
N GLN A 11 2.26 -4.76 -2.01
CA GLN A 11 1.27 -4.65 -0.93
C GLN A 11 -0.10 -4.22 -1.46
N LEU A 12 -0.14 -3.18 -2.31
CA LEU A 12 -1.38 -2.75 -2.97
C LEU A 12 -1.96 -3.90 -3.80
N ALA A 13 -1.14 -4.59 -4.58
CA ALA A 13 -1.58 -5.71 -5.39
C ALA A 13 -2.23 -6.82 -4.55
N TYR A 14 -1.61 -7.18 -3.42
CA TYR A 14 -2.16 -8.17 -2.51
C TYR A 14 -3.53 -7.75 -1.98
N ALA A 15 -3.68 -6.51 -1.50
CA ALA A 15 -4.96 -6.02 -0.96
C ALA A 15 -6.05 -5.87 -2.05
N VAL A 16 -5.67 -5.64 -3.31
CA VAL A 16 -6.60 -5.56 -4.45
C VAL A 16 -7.10 -6.96 -4.86
N PHE A 17 -6.22 -7.97 -4.86
CA PHE A 17 -6.59 -9.33 -5.23
C PHE A 17 -7.27 -10.09 -4.09
N PHE A 18 -6.85 -9.86 -2.84
CA PHE A 18 -7.32 -10.58 -1.66
C PHE A 18 -7.86 -9.63 -0.57
N PRO A 19 -8.91 -8.83 -0.86
CA PRO A 19 -9.44 -7.82 0.08
C PRO A 19 -10.03 -8.43 1.37
N ASP A 20 -10.43 -9.70 1.32
CA ASP A 20 -11.04 -10.43 2.45
C ASP A 20 -10.02 -11.24 3.25
N SER A 21 -8.75 -11.23 2.84
CA SER A 21 -7.67 -11.91 3.57
C SER A 21 -7.44 -11.24 4.92
N ILE A 22 -7.30 -12.05 5.97
CA ILE A 22 -6.92 -11.62 7.31
C ILE A 22 -5.41 -11.85 7.48
N ILE A 23 -4.70 -10.77 7.76
CA ILE A 23 -3.28 -10.75 8.07
C ILE A 23 -3.12 -10.51 9.57
N TYR A 24 -2.29 -11.32 10.22
CA TYR A 24 -2.00 -11.18 11.63
C TYR A 24 -0.74 -10.33 11.83
N ILE A 25 -0.92 -9.15 12.40
CA ILE A 25 0.18 -8.30 12.86
C ILE A 25 0.81 -9.01 14.07
N TRP A 26 2.08 -9.41 13.92
CA TRP A 26 2.87 -10.12 14.93
C TRP A 26 2.24 -11.43 15.42
N GLY A 27 1.36 -12.03 14.61
CA GLY A 27 0.62 -13.25 14.98
C GLY A 27 -0.54 -13.03 15.96
N ILE A 28 -0.79 -11.79 16.42
CA ILE A 28 -1.74 -11.51 17.51
C ILE A 28 -2.95 -10.73 17.00
N ILE A 29 -2.72 -9.66 16.23
CA ILE A 29 -3.79 -8.72 15.89
C ILE A 29 -4.28 -9.04 14.46
N PRO A 30 -5.50 -9.59 14.29
CA PRO A 30 -6.06 -9.84 12.97
C PRO A 30 -6.52 -8.53 12.32
N LEU A 31 -6.02 -8.23 11.13
CA LEU A 31 -6.50 -7.13 10.29
C LEU A 31 -6.77 -7.61 8.87
N ARG A 32 -7.79 -7.03 8.24
CA ARG A 32 -8.01 -7.25 6.81
C ARG A 32 -6.89 -6.61 5.99
N ALA A 33 -6.54 -7.26 4.88
CA ALA A 33 -5.47 -6.80 4.00
C ALA A 33 -5.60 -5.32 3.57
N PRO A 34 -6.79 -4.80 3.16
CA PRO A 34 -6.94 -3.39 2.82
C PRO A 34 -6.64 -2.44 3.98
N VAL A 35 -7.03 -2.80 5.20
CA VAL A 35 -6.83 -1.97 6.39
C VAL A 35 -5.34 -1.93 6.75
N MET A 36 -4.67 -3.07 6.70
CA MET A 36 -3.23 -3.16 6.93
C MET A 36 -2.47 -2.30 5.89
N VAL A 37 -2.72 -2.53 4.60
CA VAL A 37 -1.97 -1.86 3.53
C VAL A 37 -2.21 -0.35 3.54
N LEU A 38 -3.46 0.10 3.68
CA LEU A 38 -3.76 1.54 3.76
C LEU A 38 -3.18 2.17 5.04
N GLY A 39 -3.29 1.48 6.18
CA GLY A 39 -2.75 1.95 7.46
C GLY A 39 -1.24 2.11 7.42
N PHE A 40 -0.50 1.09 6.99
CA PHE A 40 0.95 1.14 6.87
C PHE A 40 1.41 2.17 5.83
N THR A 41 0.73 2.26 4.69
CA THR A 41 1.05 3.29 3.68
C THR A 41 0.82 4.70 4.23
N ALA A 42 -0.28 4.93 4.94
CA ALA A 42 -0.56 6.23 5.55
C ALA A 42 0.45 6.59 6.65
N LEU A 43 0.82 5.63 7.51
CA LEU A 43 1.82 5.83 8.56
C LEU A 43 3.20 6.13 7.98
N GLU A 44 3.62 5.42 6.93
CA GLU A 44 4.89 5.68 6.25
C GLU A 44 4.91 7.04 5.55
N LEU A 45 3.81 7.43 4.90
CA LEU A 45 3.70 8.75 4.29
C LEU A 45 3.67 9.86 5.35
N PHE A 46 3.03 9.61 6.49
CA PHE A 46 3.02 10.54 7.62
C PHE A 46 4.43 10.68 8.22
N SER A 47 5.10 9.58 8.57
CA SER A 47 6.45 9.60 9.13
C SER A 47 7.46 10.25 8.18
N SER A 48 7.27 10.03 6.88
CA SER A 48 7.96 10.75 5.81
C SER A 48 7.67 12.25 5.93
N VAL A 49 6.45 12.71 5.68
CA VAL A 49 6.10 14.15 5.62
C VAL A 49 6.48 14.93 6.88
N PHE A 50 6.35 14.34 8.07
CA PHE A 50 6.64 14.99 9.35
C PHE A 50 8.10 14.87 9.82
N GLY A 51 9.01 14.38 8.96
CA GLY A 51 10.44 14.65 9.10
C GLY A 51 11.24 13.66 9.95
N LEU A 52 10.78 12.41 10.12
CA LEU A 52 11.60 11.36 10.73
C LEU A 52 12.68 10.79 9.78
N SER A 53 12.66 11.17 8.50
CA SER A 53 13.65 10.75 7.49
C SER A 53 13.91 11.88 6.48
N GLN A 54 15.04 12.59 6.61
CA GLN A 54 15.44 13.63 5.65
C GLN A 54 16.00 13.00 4.35
N GLY A 55 15.27 13.03 3.22
CA GLY A 55 15.80 12.69 1.90
C GLY A 55 14.79 12.24 0.82
N VAL A 56 15.29 12.01 -0.41
CA VAL A 56 14.62 11.58 -1.67
C VAL A 56 13.65 10.38 -1.52
N ALA A 57 13.64 9.70 -0.37
CA ALA A 57 12.79 8.56 -0.04
C ALA A 57 11.28 8.85 -0.10
N HIS A 58 10.84 10.09 0.18
CA HIS A 58 9.40 10.42 0.24
C HIS A 58 8.67 10.18 -1.08
N PHE A 59 9.25 10.68 -2.17
CA PHE A 59 8.61 10.61 -3.48
C PHE A 59 8.67 9.20 -4.06
N THR A 60 9.68 8.41 -3.71
CA THR A 60 9.85 7.05 -4.24
C THR A 60 8.81 6.07 -3.69
N HIS A 61 8.40 6.23 -2.43
CA HIS A 61 7.35 5.41 -1.82
C HIS A 61 5.98 5.72 -2.45
N LEU A 62 5.65 7.02 -2.55
CA LEU A 62 4.39 7.46 -3.14
C LEU A 62 4.31 7.14 -4.64
N ALA A 63 5.40 7.29 -5.38
CA ALA A 63 5.46 6.95 -6.81
C ALA A 63 5.25 5.45 -7.04
N GLY A 64 5.80 4.57 -6.19
CA GLY A 64 5.58 3.13 -6.28
C GLY A 64 4.11 2.75 -6.07
N PHE A 65 3.48 3.29 -5.03
CA PHE A 65 2.06 3.07 -4.75
C PHE A 65 1.15 3.63 -5.87
N GLY A 66 1.43 4.86 -6.32
CA GLY A 66 0.69 5.51 -7.41
C GLY A 66 0.85 4.78 -8.75
N PHE A 67 2.07 4.31 -9.07
CA PHE A 67 2.32 3.52 -10.27
C PHE A 67 1.55 2.20 -10.24
N ALA A 68 1.55 1.49 -9.12
CA ALA A 68 0.78 0.26 -8.96
C ALA A 68 -0.72 0.51 -9.13
N TRP A 69 -1.23 1.59 -8.55
CA TRP A 69 -2.62 2.00 -8.73
C TRP A 69 -2.96 2.20 -10.20
N LEU A 70 -2.14 2.98 -10.91
CA LEU A 70 -2.32 3.26 -12.33
C LEU A 70 -2.22 1.98 -13.17
N TYR A 71 -1.27 1.11 -12.85
CA TYR A 71 -1.11 -0.20 -13.49
C TYR A 71 -2.37 -1.05 -13.36
N PHE A 72 -3.02 -1.08 -12.19
CA PHE A 72 -4.28 -1.79 -12.01
C PHE A 72 -5.42 -1.21 -12.86
N VAL A 73 -5.52 0.11 -12.93
CA VAL A 73 -6.53 0.78 -13.75
C VAL A 73 -6.31 0.51 -15.23
N ILE A 74 -5.07 0.65 -15.72
CA ILE A 74 -4.74 0.51 -17.15
C ILE A 74 -4.73 -0.96 -17.57
N ARG A 75 -4.04 -1.82 -16.83
CA ARG A 75 -3.76 -3.19 -17.28
C ARG A 75 -4.87 -4.18 -16.94
N PHE A 76 -5.50 -4.02 -15.78
CA PHE A 76 -6.54 -4.95 -15.32
C PHE A 76 -7.95 -4.38 -15.45
N GLY A 77 -8.12 -3.08 -15.73
CA GLY A 77 -9.43 -2.42 -15.73
C GLY A 77 -10.11 -2.44 -14.35
N VAL A 78 -9.34 -2.73 -13.30
CA VAL A 78 -9.85 -2.84 -11.93
C VAL A 78 -9.56 -1.53 -11.22
N ASN A 79 -10.59 -0.92 -10.64
CA ASN A 79 -10.41 0.22 -9.76
C ASN A 79 -9.97 -0.28 -8.36
N PRO A 80 -8.72 -0.01 -7.94
CA PRO A 80 -8.21 -0.48 -6.65
C PRO A 80 -9.05 0.02 -5.48
N TRP A 81 -9.57 1.26 -5.56
CA TRP A 81 -10.44 1.84 -4.53
C TRP A 81 -11.68 0.99 -4.25
N ARG A 82 -12.32 0.51 -5.31
CA ARG A 82 -13.52 -0.32 -5.18
C ARG A 82 -13.22 -1.66 -4.52
N ARG A 83 -12.03 -2.21 -4.77
CA ARG A 83 -11.57 -3.46 -4.14
C ARG A 83 -11.21 -3.27 -2.68
N LEU A 84 -10.46 -2.20 -2.36
CA LEU A 84 -10.08 -1.88 -0.98
C LEU A 84 -11.27 -1.53 -0.09
N ARG A 85 -12.38 -1.05 -0.66
CA ARG A 85 -13.63 -0.74 0.05
C ARG A 85 -14.64 -1.89 0.10
N ARG A 86 -14.39 -3.03 -0.55
CA ARG A 86 -15.30 -4.18 -0.45
C ARG A 86 -15.27 -4.68 0.99
N ARG A 87 -16.47 -4.77 1.59
CA ARG A 87 -16.68 -5.34 2.91
C ARG A 87 -16.89 -6.84 2.81
#